data_AF-A0A1G7ET47-F1
#
_entry.id   AF-A0A1G7ET47-F1
#
_cell.length_a   1.000
_cell.length_b   1.000
_cell.length_c   1.000
_cell.angle_alpha   90.00
_cell.angle_beta   90.00
_cell.angle_gamma   90.00
#
_symmetry.space_group_name_H-M   'P 1'
#
loop_
_entity.id
_entity.type
_entity.pdbx_description
1 polymer ?
#
loop_
_entity_poly.entity_id
_entity_poly.type
_entity_poly.pdbx_seq_one_letter_code
_entity_poly.pdbx_strand_id
1 'polypeptide(L)'
;MKFFSDLFGTAQPAPSSLPSSPSPAHRPSVPLTPDRAPAGFSADDPRLPDAARPKVAELLDLATQIERRAKDDPLLVSALTEVRQMRDTHLPQLVSSYADIPPAHRAEIFRQTGRSASYVLTEGLEKMLDRLRALCRTMAQDNLDNFADNLRFIETRYGNRDPLG
;
A
#
# COMPACT_ATOMS: atom_id res chain seq x y z
N MET A 1 3.48 26.57 71.97
CA MET A 1 4.89 26.36 71.56
C MET A 1 5.00 26.92 70.15
N LYS A 2 5.36 28.18 69.85
CA LYS A 2 6.43 29.09 70.30
C LYS A 2 7.85 28.56 70.02
N PHE A 3 8.51 29.29 69.10
CA PHE A 3 9.96 29.52 68.92
C PHE A 3 10.80 28.39 68.30
N PHE A 4 11.82 28.62 67.48
CA PHE A 4 12.36 29.76 66.69
C PHE A 4 13.70 29.23 66.12
N SER A 5 14.32 30.00 65.22
CA SER A 5 15.73 29.90 64.76
C SER A 5 15.85 29.13 63.44
N ASP A 6 15.84 29.76 62.27
CA ASP A 6 16.69 30.87 61.79
C ASP A 6 18.18 30.62 62.03
N LEU A 7 18.90 30.29 60.95
CA LEU A 7 20.20 30.91 60.73
C LEU A 7 20.31 31.38 59.29
N PHE A 8 20.30 32.70 59.19
CA PHE A 8 20.60 33.54 58.05
C PHE A 8 21.93 33.19 57.37
N GLY A 9 22.01 33.46 56.07
CA GLY A 9 23.26 33.43 55.32
C GLY A 9 23.13 34.11 53.96
N THR A 10 23.00 35.43 54.00
CA THR A 10 23.02 36.41 52.89
C THR A 10 24.14 36.18 51.86
N ALA A 11 23.85 36.34 50.56
CA ALA A 11 24.46 37.36 49.68
C ALA A 11 24.30 37.04 48.17
N GLN A 12 23.72 37.98 47.44
CA GLN A 12 23.75 38.17 45.98
C GLN A 12 24.91 39.15 45.66
N PRO A 13 25.71 39.00 44.58
CA PRO A 13 25.39 39.68 43.31
C PRO A 13 25.86 39.02 41.98
N ALA A 14 24.95 39.04 40.99
CA ALA A 14 25.07 39.51 39.58
C ALA A 14 26.27 39.07 38.67
N PRO A 15 26.25 39.40 37.36
CA PRO A 15 26.14 38.42 36.28
C PRO A 15 27.45 38.21 35.52
N SER A 16 27.71 37.02 35.00
CA SER A 16 28.81 36.80 34.08
C SER A 16 28.41 35.84 32.96
N SER A 17 28.07 36.48 31.85
CA SER A 17 28.49 36.10 30.50
C SER A 17 28.15 34.69 30.02
N LEU A 18 27.04 34.62 29.28
CA LEU A 18 26.78 33.59 28.27
C LEU A 18 28.00 33.44 27.34
N PRO A 19 28.59 32.25 27.17
CA PRO A 19 29.27 31.94 25.93
C PRO A 19 28.19 31.62 24.89
N SER A 20 28.15 32.47 23.88
CA SER A 20 27.39 32.38 22.63
C SER A 20 27.20 30.93 22.16
N SER A 21 25.94 30.55 21.96
CA SER A 21 25.59 29.42 21.10
C SER A 21 26.29 29.59 19.74
N PRO A 22 27.01 28.60 19.22
CA PRO A 22 27.39 28.66 17.82
C PRO A 22 26.08 28.62 17.01
N SER A 23 25.84 29.68 16.23
CA SER A 23 24.79 29.69 15.20
C SER A 23 24.83 28.41 14.39
N PRO A 24 23.67 27.88 13.99
CA PRO A 24 23.61 26.69 13.16
C PRO A 24 24.38 26.99 11.89
N ALA A 25 25.44 26.23 11.64
CA ALA A 25 26.04 26.13 10.33
C ALA A 25 24.89 25.90 9.34
N HIS A 26 24.76 26.83 8.41
CA HIS A 26 23.86 26.77 7.28
C HIS A 26 24.15 25.44 6.56
N ARG A 27 23.41 24.39 6.91
CA ARG A 27 23.40 23.19 6.10
C ARG A 27 22.87 23.66 4.75
N PRO A 28 23.53 23.37 3.62
CA PRO A 28 22.89 23.53 2.34
C PRO A 28 21.58 22.74 2.45
N SER A 29 20.45 23.45 2.32
CA SER A 29 19.16 22.83 2.08
C SER A 29 19.35 22.02 0.80
N VAL A 30 19.65 20.72 0.95
CA VAL A 30 19.42 19.77 -0.12
C VAL A 30 18.01 20.04 -0.59
N PRO A 31 17.78 20.38 -1.87
CA PRO A 31 16.43 20.46 -2.36
C PRO A 31 15.81 19.11 -2.00
N LEU A 32 14.74 19.15 -1.22
CA LEU A 32 13.83 18.03 -1.12
C LEU A 32 13.42 17.79 -2.57
N THR A 33 14.12 16.89 -3.26
CA THR A 33 13.59 16.22 -4.44
C THR A 33 12.20 15.81 -3.99
N PRO A 34 11.12 16.28 -4.66
CA PRO A 34 9.80 15.78 -4.34
C PRO A 34 9.93 14.27 -4.33
N ASP A 35 9.58 13.68 -3.19
CA ASP A 35 9.48 12.26 -2.97
C ASP A 35 8.98 11.66 -4.29
N ARG A 36 9.90 11.04 -5.03
CA ARG A 36 9.57 10.54 -6.36
C ARG A 36 8.61 9.41 -6.06
N ALA A 37 7.31 9.68 -6.21
CA ALA A 37 6.27 8.68 -6.16
C ALA A 37 6.84 7.44 -6.83
N PRO A 38 6.89 6.28 -6.14
CA PRO A 38 7.60 5.12 -6.65
C PRO A 38 7.11 4.92 -8.07
N ALA A 39 8.03 4.99 -9.03
CA ALA A 39 7.68 4.78 -10.42
C ALA A 39 6.95 3.44 -10.47
N GLY A 40 5.66 3.47 -10.81
CA GLY A 40 4.81 2.29 -10.74
C GLY A 40 5.46 1.15 -11.52
N PHE A 41 5.37 -0.07 -11.00
CA PHE A 41 5.87 -1.24 -11.69
C PHE A 41 5.16 -1.39 -13.05
N SER A 42 5.89 -1.71 -14.11
CA SER A 42 5.35 -1.82 -15.47
C SER A 42 5.42 -3.25 -15.98
N ALA A 43 4.44 -3.65 -16.79
CA ALA A 43 4.44 -4.94 -17.49
C ALA A 43 5.57 -5.06 -18.53
N ASP A 44 6.14 -3.93 -18.96
CA ASP A 44 7.26 -3.87 -19.90
C ASP A 44 8.64 -3.97 -19.23
N ASP A 45 8.70 -4.26 -17.93
CA ASP A 45 9.97 -4.38 -17.20
C ASP A 45 10.91 -5.39 -17.90
N PRO A 46 12.14 -4.99 -18.27
CA PRO A 46 13.06 -5.85 -19.02
C PRO A 46 13.54 -7.07 -18.24
N ARG A 47 13.35 -7.11 -16.91
CA ARG A 47 13.69 -8.25 -16.05
C ARG A 47 12.65 -9.36 -16.15
N LEU A 48 11.44 -9.05 -16.62
CA LEU A 48 10.37 -10.03 -16.76
C LEU A 48 10.63 -10.96 -17.94
N PRO A 49 10.43 -12.28 -17.75
CA PRO A 49 10.38 -13.21 -18.88
C PRO A 49 9.08 -12.97 -19.68
N ASP A 50 9.13 -13.22 -20.99
CA ASP A 50 8.01 -12.92 -21.90
C ASP A 50 6.70 -13.62 -21.50
N ALA A 51 6.80 -14.84 -20.97
CA ALA A 51 5.64 -15.59 -20.49
C ALA A 51 4.92 -14.94 -19.29
N ALA A 52 5.60 -14.11 -18.49
CA ALA A 52 5.06 -13.46 -17.30
C ALA A 52 4.44 -12.09 -17.58
N ARG A 53 4.88 -11.40 -18.65
CA ARG A 53 4.38 -10.07 -19.04
C ARG A 53 2.85 -9.95 -19.10
N PRO A 54 2.09 -10.85 -19.76
CA PRO A 54 0.63 -10.73 -19.83
C PRO A 54 -0.04 -10.83 -18.45
N LYS A 55 0.51 -11.64 -17.54
CA LYS A 55 -0.02 -11.79 -16.18
C LYS A 55 0.20 -10.54 -15.33
N VAL A 56 1.37 -9.92 -15.47
CA VAL A 56 1.66 -8.64 -14.84
C VAL A 56 0.73 -7.55 -15.36
N ALA A 57 0.52 -7.48 -16.68
CA ALA A 57 -0.40 -6.52 -17.27
C ALA A 57 -1.83 -6.69 -16.73
N GLU A 58 -2.34 -7.92 -16.66
CA GLU A 58 -3.65 -8.22 -16.07
C GLU A 58 -3.72 -7.81 -14.59
N LEU A 59 -2.68 -8.11 -13.81
CA LEU A 59 -2.62 -7.77 -12.39
C LEU A 59 -2.70 -6.25 -12.18
N LEU A 60 -1.97 -5.47 -12.98
CA LEU A 60 -1.97 -4.01 -12.91
C LEU A 60 -3.32 -3.41 -13.34
N ASP A 61 -3.98 -4.00 -14.35
CA ASP A 61 -5.32 -3.59 -14.78
C ASP A 61 -6.36 -3.87 -13.68
N LEU A 62 -6.37 -5.07 -13.11
CA LEU A 62 -7.25 -5.44 -12.00
C LEU A 62 -7.03 -4.55 -10.78
N ALA A 63 -5.77 -4.27 -10.42
CA ALA A 63 -5.44 -3.37 -9.33
C ALA A 63 -6.03 -1.96 -9.58
N THR A 64 -5.85 -1.42 -10.78
CA THR A 64 -6.41 -0.12 -11.18
C THR A 64 -7.94 -0.12 -11.14
N GLN A 65 -8.57 -1.21 -11.58
CA GLN A 65 -10.02 -1.37 -11.55
C GLN A 65 -10.57 -1.36 -10.11
N ILE A 66 -9.93 -2.10 -9.20
CA ILE A 66 -10.31 -2.14 -7.78
C ILE A 66 -10.11 -0.76 -7.15
N GLU A 67 -8.98 -0.10 -7.43
CA GLU A 67 -8.71 1.25 -6.92
C GLU A 67 -9.75 2.27 -7.34
N ARG A 68 -10.21 2.22 -8.60
CA ARG A 68 -11.26 3.11 -9.10
C ARG A 68 -12.60 2.86 -8.41
N ARG A 69 -12.97 1.59 -8.21
CA ARG A 69 -14.26 1.22 -7.57
C ARG A 69 -14.28 1.59 -6.09
N ALA A 70 -13.17 1.41 -5.39
CA ALA A 70 -13.07 1.67 -3.96
C ALA A 70 -12.83 3.15 -3.61
N LYS A 71 -12.64 4.04 -4.59
CA LYS A 71 -12.28 5.45 -4.36
C LYS A 71 -13.28 6.17 -3.45
N ASP A 72 -14.55 5.84 -3.57
CA ASP A 72 -15.65 6.55 -2.89
C ASP A 72 -16.23 5.75 -1.70
N ASP A 73 -15.64 4.59 -1.37
CA ASP A 73 -16.15 3.70 -0.33
C ASP A 73 -15.12 3.49 0.81
N PRO A 74 -15.36 4.08 2.00
CA PRO A 74 -14.47 3.94 3.15
C PRO A 74 -14.40 2.51 3.72
N LEU A 75 -15.39 1.65 3.44
CA LEU A 75 -15.38 0.25 3.87
C LEU A 75 -14.32 -0.57 3.12
N LEU A 76 -13.87 -0.08 1.96
CA LEU A 76 -12.91 -0.75 1.09
C LEU A 76 -11.44 -0.35 1.32
N VAL A 77 -11.14 0.44 2.35
CA VAL A 77 -9.78 0.90 2.68
C VAL A 77 -8.80 -0.27 2.90
N SER A 78 -9.24 -1.35 3.54
CA SER A 78 -8.40 -2.54 3.74
C SER A 78 -8.07 -3.24 2.43
N ALA A 79 -9.07 -3.41 1.55
CA ALA A 79 -8.87 -4.01 0.23
C ALA A 79 -7.94 -3.14 -0.64
N LEU A 80 -8.10 -1.81 -0.59
CA LEU A 80 -7.20 -0.86 -1.25
C LEU A 80 -5.76 -0.98 -0.77
N THR A 81 -5.57 -1.12 0.55
CA THR A 81 -4.24 -1.26 1.15
C THR A 81 -3.58 -2.55 0.67
N GLU A 82 -4.31 -3.66 0.65
CA GLU A 82 -3.84 -4.95 0.15
C GLU A 82 -3.42 -4.86 -1.33
N VAL A 83 -4.27 -4.28 -2.19
CA VAL A 83 -4.00 -4.11 -3.62
C VAL A 83 -2.75 -3.27 -3.86
N ARG A 84 -2.58 -2.17 -3.13
CA ARG A 84 -1.39 -1.32 -3.19
C ARG A 84 -0.15 -2.09 -2.74
N GLN A 85 -0.24 -2.85 -1.65
CA GLN A 85 0.88 -3.66 -1.18
C GLN A 85 1.27 -4.74 -2.20
N MET A 86 0.30 -5.38 -2.84
CA MET A 86 0.55 -6.34 -3.93
C MET A 86 1.28 -5.69 -5.10
N ARG A 87 0.80 -4.54 -5.59
CA ARG A 87 1.39 -3.83 -6.74
C ARG A 87 2.75 -3.21 -6.43
N ASP A 88 2.84 -2.50 -5.31
CA ASP A 88 3.95 -1.57 -5.04
C ASP A 88 5.09 -2.23 -4.26
N THR A 89 4.81 -3.35 -3.57
CA THR A 89 5.80 -4.07 -2.76
C THR A 89 6.04 -5.47 -3.28
N HIS A 90 5.01 -6.33 -3.28
CA HIS A 90 5.20 -7.76 -3.52
C HIS A 90 5.59 -8.09 -4.96
N LEU A 91 4.95 -7.46 -5.94
CA LEU A 91 5.24 -7.68 -7.34
C LEU A 91 6.69 -7.28 -7.70
N PRO A 92 7.19 -6.07 -7.38
CA PRO A 92 8.59 -5.70 -7.61
C PRO A 92 9.58 -6.63 -6.89
N GLN A 93 9.30 -7.01 -5.64
CA GLN A 93 10.17 -7.91 -4.87
C GLN A 93 10.26 -9.30 -5.52
N LEU A 94 9.13 -9.84 -6.00
CA LEU A 94 9.09 -11.14 -6.67
C LEU A 94 9.91 -11.12 -7.97
N VAL A 95 9.76 -10.06 -8.77
CA VAL A 95 10.52 -9.90 -10.03
C VAL A 95 12.00 -9.66 -9.77
N SER A 96 12.36 -8.87 -8.75
CA SER A 96 13.77 -8.72 -8.33
C SER A 96 14.39 -10.05 -7.93
N SER A 97 13.68 -10.82 -7.10
CA SER A 97 14.16 -12.14 -6.66
C SER A 97 14.36 -13.11 -7.82
N TYR A 98 13.52 -13.03 -8.85
CA TYR A 98 13.72 -13.79 -10.09
C TYR A 98 14.94 -13.30 -10.89
N ALA A 99 15.11 -11.98 -10.99
CA ALA A 99 16.19 -11.35 -11.75
C ALA A 99 17.57 -11.65 -11.14
N ASP A 100 17.66 -11.68 -9.81
CA ASP A 100 18.88 -11.94 -9.04
C ASP A 100 19.44 -13.36 -9.26
N ILE A 101 18.61 -14.31 -9.74
CA ILE A 101 19.07 -15.65 -10.09
C ILE A 101 19.80 -15.60 -11.44
N PRO A 102 21.11 -15.93 -11.50
CA PRO A 102 21.89 -15.90 -12.73
C PRO A 102 21.27 -16.80 -13.82
N PRO A 103 21.26 -16.38 -15.10
CA PRO A 103 20.65 -17.15 -16.20
C PRO A 103 21.15 -18.60 -16.30
N ALA A 104 22.45 -18.82 -16.07
CA ALA A 104 23.07 -20.14 -16.07
C ALA A 104 22.45 -21.08 -15.01
N HIS A 105 22.10 -20.53 -13.84
CA HIS A 105 21.53 -21.31 -12.73
C HIS A 105 20.00 -21.43 -12.82
N ARG A 106 19.30 -20.60 -13.59
CA ARG A 106 17.82 -20.68 -13.74
C ARG A 106 17.36 -22.04 -14.25
N ALA A 107 18.14 -22.67 -15.13
CA ALA A 107 17.89 -24.02 -15.66
C ALA A 107 18.52 -25.13 -14.78
N GLU A 108 19.59 -24.85 -14.06
CA GLU A 108 20.28 -25.84 -13.23
C GLU A 108 19.57 -26.09 -11.89
N ILE A 109 19.00 -25.05 -11.28
CA ILE A 109 18.19 -25.17 -10.05
C ILE A 109 16.98 -26.11 -10.28
N PHE A 110 16.45 -26.18 -11.50
CA PHE A 110 15.39 -27.13 -11.86
C PHE A 110 15.77 -28.59 -11.55
N ARG A 111 17.04 -28.96 -11.70
CA ARG A 111 17.53 -30.32 -11.41
C ARG A 111 17.58 -30.63 -9.90
N GLN A 112 17.69 -29.61 -9.05
CA GLN A 112 17.84 -29.79 -7.60
C GLN A 112 16.52 -29.64 -6.84
N THR A 113 15.65 -28.72 -7.26
CA THR A 113 14.39 -28.40 -6.56
C THR A 113 13.15 -28.91 -7.28
N GLY A 114 13.29 -29.40 -8.52
CA GLY A 114 12.17 -29.84 -9.36
C GLY A 114 11.27 -28.69 -9.87
N ARG A 115 11.61 -27.43 -9.58
CA ARG A 115 10.86 -26.24 -10.00
C ARG A 115 11.81 -25.19 -10.56
N SER A 116 11.51 -24.69 -11.75
CA SER A 116 12.33 -23.64 -12.37
C SER A 116 12.01 -22.28 -11.72
N ALA A 117 12.97 -21.36 -11.72
CA ALA A 117 12.73 -20.00 -11.23
C ALA A 117 11.55 -19.32 -11.95
N SER A 118 11.40 -19.60 -13.25
CA SER A 118 10.29 -19.09 -14.05
C SER A 118 8.94 -19.70 -13.62
N TYR A 119 8.92 -20.97 -13.21
CA TYR A 119 7.73 -21.60 -12.65
C TYR A 119 7.32 -20.94 -11.34
N VAL A 120 8.27 -20.72 -10.41
CA VAL A 120 7.99 -20.06 -9.13
C VAL A 120 7.47 -18.64 -9.31
N LEU A 121 8.05 -17.86 -10.24
CA LEU A 121 7.55 -16.54 -10.61
C LEU A 121 6.10 -16.60 -11.10
N THR A 122 5.83 -17.51 -12.05
CA THR A 122 4.50 -17.65 -12.66
C THR A 122 3.46 -18.04 -11.61
N GLU A 123 3.77 -19.00 -10.74
CA GLU A 123 2.91 -19.43 -9.63
C GLU A 123 2.62 -18.28 -8.65
N GLY A 124 3.63 -17.46 -8.34
CA GLY A 124 3.45 -16.28 -7.49
C GLY A 124 2.48 -15.27 -8.12
N LEU A 125 2.64 -15.00 -9.42
CA LEU A 125 1.75 -14.11 -10.16
C LEU A 125 0.31 -14.65 -10.24
N GLU A 126 0.12 -15.95 -10.47
CA GLU A 126 -1.20 -16.57 -10.47
C GLU A 126 -1.92 -16.40 -9.13
N LYS A 127 -1.23 -16.65 -8.01
CA LYS A 127 -1.82 -16.47 -6.68
C LYS A 127 -2.25 -15.03 -6.44
N MET A 128 -1.47 -14.07 -6.91
CA MET A 128 -1.82 -12.65 -6.82
C MET A 128 -3.04 -12.33 -7.69
N LEU A 129 -3.07 -12.83 -8.93
CA LEU A 129 -4.22 -12.67 -9.82
C LEU A 129 -5.50 -13.27 -9.24
N ASP A 130 -5.45 -14.48 -8.70
CA ASP A 130 -6.61 -15.14 -8.10
C ASP A 130 -7.17 -14.34 -6.93
N ARG A 131 -6.29 -13.75 -6.10
CA ARG A 131 -6.71 -12.87 -5.02
C ARG A 131 -7.41 -11.61 -5.54
N LEU A 132 -6.86 -10.94 -6.55
CA LEU A 132 -7.49 -9.75 -7.14
C LEU A 132 -8.83 -10.08 -7.81
N ARG A 133 -8.91 -11.21 -8.54
CA ARG A 133 -10.16 -11.68 -9.15
C ARG A 133 -11.23 -11.98 -8.10
N ALA A 134 -10.84 -12.57 -6.97
CA ALA A 134 -11.74 -12.82 -5.84
C ALA A 134 -12.27 -11.50 -5.26
N LEU A 135 -11.40 -10.50 -5.04
CA LEU A 135 -11.81 -9.16 -4.59
C LEU A 135 -12.80 -8.52 -5.57
N CYS A 136 -12.51 -8.55 -6.87
CA CYS A 136 -13.40 -8.04 -7.90
C CYS A 136 -14.79 -8.71 -7.86
N ARG A 137 -14.83 -10.03 -7.63
CA ARG A 137 -16.09 -10.78 -7.50
C ARG A 137 -16.87 -10.36 -6.25
N THR A 138 -16.21 -10.24 -5.11
CA THR A 138 -16.85 -9.79 -3.87
C THR A 138 -17.43 -8.39 -4.03
N MET A 139 -16.68 -7.46 -4.63
CA MET A 139 -17.18 -6.10 -4.89
C MET A 139 -18.35 -6.10 -5.87
N ALA A 140 -18.34 -6.97 -6.89
CA ALA A 140 -19.47 -7.08 -7.82
C ALA A 140 -20.73 -7.60 -7.11
N GLN A 141 -20.57 -8.58 -6.22
CA GLN A 141 -21.69 -9.13 -5.44
C GLN A 141 -22.29 -8.07 -4.52
N ASP A 142 -21.45 -7.36 -3.76
CA ASP A 142 -21.89 -6.30 -2.84
C ASP A 142 -22.68 -5.19 -3.57
N ASN A 143 -22.23 -4.80 -4.75
CA ASN A 143 -22.94 -3.84 -5.59
C ASN A 143 -24.31 -4.36 -6.07
N LEU A 144 -24.42 -5.65 -6.42
CA LEU A 144 -25.70 -6.26 -6.81
C LEU A 144 -26.67 -6.33 -5.64
N ASP A 145 -26.17 -6.66 -4.45
CA ASP A 145 -26.98 -6.73 -3.23
C ASP A 145 -27.50 -5.33 -2.85
N ASN A 146 -26.63 -4.31 -2.84
CA ASN A 146 -27.03 -2.92 -2.62
C ASN A 146 -28.05 -2.42 -3.66
N PHE A 147 -27.91 -2.83 -4.92
CA PHE A 147 -28.86 -2.50 -5.97
C PHE A 147 -30.24 -3.13 -5.70
N ALA A 148 -30.29 -4.41 -5.33
CA ALA A 148 -31.52 -5.13 -5.03
C ALA A 148 -32.24 -4.53 -3.81
N ASP A 149 -31.49 -4.17 -2.76
CA ASP A 149 -32.04 -3.53 -1.57
C ASP A 149 -32.64 -2.15 -1.88
N ASN A 150 -31.97 -1.36 -2.70
CA ASN A 150 -32.50 -0.07 -3.15
C ASN A 150 -33.80 -0.24 -3.95
N LEU A 151 -33.85 -1.20 -4.87
CA LEU A 151 -35.06 -1.51 -5.63
C LEU A 151 -36.22 -1.88 -4.70
N ARG A 152 -35.98 -2.79 -3.75
CA ARG A 152 -36.99 -3.21 -2.77
C ARG A 152 -37.49 -2.05 -1.89
N PHE A 153 -36.58 -1.15 -1.51
CA PHE A 153 -36.94 0.06 -0.78
C PHE A 153 -37.85 0.97 -1.61
N ILE A 154 -37.53 1.18 -2.89
CA ILE A 154 -38.35 1.98 -3.81
C ILE A 154 -39.75 1.36 -3.97
N GLU A 155 -39.83 0.04 -4.20
CA GLU A 155 -41.12 -0.68 -4.32
C GLU A 155 -41.95 -0.54 -3.05
N THR A 156 -41.34 -0.71 -1.87
CA THR A 156 -42.04 -0.58 -0.59
C THR A 156 -42.54 0.86 -0.38
N ARG A 157 -41.73 1.86 -0.74
CA ARG A 157 -42.02 3.26 -0.42
C ARG A 157 -42.96 3.93 -1.42
N TYR A 158 -42.88 3.54 -2.69
CA TYR A 158 -43.56 4.19 -3.80
C TYR A 158 -44.42 3.25 -4.65
N GLY A 159 -44.20 1.94 -4.57
CA GLY A 159 -44.98 0.93 -5.31
C GLY A 159 -46.37 0.69 -4.71
N ASN A 160 -46.59 1.00 -3.43
CA ASN A 160 -47.91 0.88 -2.80
C ASN A 160 -48.75 2.18 -2.93
N ARG A 161 -48.89 2.66 -4.16
CA ARG A 161 -49.89 3.68 -4.52
C ARG A 161 -51.07 3.01 -5.20
N ASP A 162 -51.75 2.12 -4.47
CA ASP A 162 -53.20 2.01 -4.56
C ASP A 162 -53.81 1.34 -3.32
N PRO A 163 -54.49 2.10 -2.45
CA PRO A 163 -55.50 1.55 -1.56
C PRO A 163 -56.95 1.86 -1.98
N LEU A 164 -57.22 2.55 -3.10
CA LEU A 164 -58.58 2.93 -3.57
C LEU A 164 -58.64 3.31 -5.09
N GLY A 165 -58.27 2.41 -5.99
CA GLY A 165 -58.42 2.52 -7.45
C GLY A 165 -59.23 1.39 -8.04
#